data_AF-A0A4V5TRM6-F1
#
_entry.id   AF-A0A4V5TRM6-F1
#
_cell.length_a   1.000
_cell.length_b   1.000
_cell.length_c   1.000
_cell.angle_alpha   90.00
_cell.angle_beta   90.00
_cell.angle_gamma   90.00
#
_symmetry.space_group_name_H-M   'P 1'
#
loop_
_entity.id
_entity.type
_entity.pdbx_description
1 polymer ?
#
loop_
_entity_poly.entity_id
_entity_poly.type
_entity_poly.pdbx_seq_one_letter_code
_entity_poly.pdbx_strand_id
1 'polypeptide(L)'
;MSDISEKFWDASIEELKKGYVFDEEAEEYVCLACGETFIKGVIYQENQVLYEAEKFVQLHIQNEHTSMFEYLLNLDKKFTGLTDLQKKM
;
A
#
# COMPACT_ATOMS: atom_id res chain seq x y z
N MET A 1 -4.98 8.42 15.38
CA MET A 1 -4.87 8.46 13.91
C MET A 1 -3.42 8.79 13.62
N SER A 2 -2.57 7.79 13.49
CA SER A 2 -1.21 7.99 12.99
C SER A 2 -1.33 8.62 11.60
N ASP A 3 -0.55 9.64 11.32
CA ASP A 3 -0.50 10.22 9.99
C ASP A 3 -0.06 9.10 9.02
N ILE A 4 -0.84 8.82 7.97
CA ILE A 4 -0.47 7.81 6.97
C ILE A 4 0.93 8.08 6.41
N SER A 5 1.34 9.36 6.37
CA SER A 5 2.71 9.72 5.99
C SER A 5 3.75 9.14 6.95
N GLU A 6 3.49 9.08 8.25
CA GLU A 6 4.41 8.52 9.24
C GLU A 6 4.56 7.01 9.03
N LYS A 7 3.43 6.28 8.92
CA LYS A 7 3.44 4.84 8.60
C LYS A 7 4.17 4.53 7.29
N PHE A 8 4.06 5.41 6.28
CA PHE A 8 4.79 5.27 5.02
C PHE A 8 6.30 5.43 5.20
N TRP A 9 6.77 6.41 5.98
CA TRP A 9 8.20 6.65 6.18
C TRP A 9 8.88 5.65 7.10
N ASP A 10 8.12 5.06 8.04
CA ASP A 10 8.63 4.03 8.96
C ASP A 10 8.57 2.61 8.37
N ALA A 11 7.87 2.42 7.24
CA ALA A 11 7.75 1.13 6.59
C ALA A 11 9.11 0.62 6.09
N SER A 12 9.37 -0.67 6.31
CA SER A 12 10.51 -1.36 5.73
C SER A 12 10.44 -1.38 4.19
N ILE A 13 11.58 -1.65 3.54
CA ILE A 13 11.62 -1.77 2.07
C ILE A 13 10.66 -2.87 1.57
N GLU A 14 10.54 -3.97 2.30
CA GLU A 14 9.60 -5.04 1.92
C GLU A 14 8.14 -4.59 2.09
N GLU A 15 7.83 -3.77 3.09
CA GLU A 15 6.51 -3.15 3.27
C GLU A 15 6.18 -2.13 2.19
N LEU A 16 7.15 -1.31 1.80
CA LEU A 16 7.02 -0.38 0.68
C LEU A 16 6.84 -1.13 -0.65
N LYS A 17 7.49 -2.27 -0.85
CA LYS A 17 7.30 -3.08 -2.07
C LYS A 17 5.90 -3.69 -2.16
N LYS A 18 5.39 -4.25 -1.06
CA LYS A 18 4.03 -4.83 -1.02
C LYS A 18 2.93 -3.77 -0.95
N GLY A 19 3.24 -2.57 -0.43
CA GLY A 19 2.35 -1.41 -0.37
C GLY A 19 1.39 -1.36 0.80
N TYR A 20 1.58 -2.22 1.81
CA TYR A 20 0.78 -2.24 3.02
C TYR A 20 1.60 -2.67 4.24
N VAL A 21 1.20 -2.24 5.42
CA VAL A 21 1.73 -2.71 6.72
C VAL A 21 0.65 -3.51 7.44
N PHE A 22 1.07 -4.37 8.38
CA PHE A 22 0.14 -5.03 9.30
C PHE A 22 0.27 -4.35 10.67
N ASP A 23 -0.83 -3.80 11.16
CA ASP A 23 -0.93 -3.25 12.51
C ASP A 23 -1.33 -4.36 13.47
N GLU A 24 -0.38 -4.82 14.29
CA GLU A 24 -0.61 -5.93 15.22
C GLU A 24 -1.59 -5.58 16.35
N GLU A 25 -1.65 -4.31 16.78
CA GLU A 25 -2.53 -3.89 17.87
C GLU A 25 -4.00 -3.82 17.41
N ALA A 26 -4.21 -3.33 16.19
CA ALA A 26 -5.55 -3.21 15.60
C ALA A 26 -5.96 -4.45 14.77
N GLU A 27 -5.06 -5.41 14.59
CA GLU A 27 -5.23 -6.60 13.74
C GLU A 27 -5.70 -6.26 12.31
N GLU A 28 -5.13 -5.22 11.70
CA GLU A 28 -5.53 -4.74 10.38
C GLU A 28 -4.36 -4.55 9.41
N TYR A 29 -4.64 -4.76 8.13
CA TYR A 29 -3.72 -4.40 7.04
C TYR A 29 -4.02 -2.97 6.60
N VAL A 30 -3.02 -2.10 6.62
CA VAL A 30 -3.16 -0.67 6.26
C VAL A 30 -2.47 -0.43 4.92
N CYS A 31 -3.20 0.06 3.93
CA CYS A 31 -2.62 0.48 2.66
C CYS A 31 -1.73 1.71 2.87
N LEU A 32 -0.47 1.65 2.44
CA LEU A 32 0.50 2.75 2.61
C LEU A 32 0.24 3.93 1.66
N ALA A 33 -0.55 3.74 0.60
CA ALA A 33 -0.83 4.77 -0.39
C ALA A 33 -2.02 5.66 0.00
N CYS A 34 -3.07 5.09 0.60
CA CYS A 34 -4.31 5.81 0.92
C CYS A 34 -4.74 5.73 2.40
N GLY A 35 -4.14 4.83 3.19
CA GLY A 35 -4.51 4.60 4.58
C GLY A 35 -5.77 3.77 4.80
N GLU A 36 -6.38 3.21 3.75
CA GLU A 36 -7.51 2.29 3.91
C GLU A 36 -7.09 1.01 4.65
N THR A 37 -7.96 0.50 5.52
CA THR A 37 -7.64 -0.61 6.42
C THR A 37 -8.53 -1.83 6.19
N PHE A 38 -7.94 -3.01 6.38
CA PHE A 38 -8.59 -4.29 6.16
C PHE A 38 -8.35 -5.21 7.36
N ILE A 39 -9.41 -5.54 8.09
CA ILE A 39 -9.32 -6.26 9.37
C ILE A 39 -9.03 -7.74 9.12
N LYS A 40 -7.98 -8.26 9.76
CA LYS A 40 -7.61 -9.67 9.70
C LYS A 40 -8.73 -10.54 10.24
N GLY A 41 -8.98 -11.66 9.56
CA GLY A 41 -10.09 -12.57 9.88
C GLY A 41 -11.44 -12.16 9.28
N VAL A 42 -11.57 -10.95 8.73
CA VAL A 42 -12.71 -10.58 7.89
C VAL A 42 -12.48 -11.06 6.46
N ILE A 43 -13.55 -11.57 5.85
CA ILE A 43 -13.57 -11.98 4.45
C ILE A 43 -14.21 -10.87 3.63
N TYR A 44 -13.49 -10.44 2.60
CA TYR A 44 -13.89 -9.38 1.69
C TYR A 44 -14.34 -9.99 0.36
N GLN A 45 -15.33 -9.38 -0.29
CA GLN A 45 -15.88 -9.87 -1.56
C GLN A 45 -15.64 -8.87 -2.69
N GLU A 46 -15.06 -9.34 -3.79
CA GLU A 46 -14.95 -8.59 -5.03
C GLU A 46 -15.21 -9.54 -6.20
N ASN A 47 -16.00 -9.10 -7.20
CA ASN A 47 -16.29 -9.89 -8.40
C ASN A 47 -16.77 -11.33 -8.12
N GLN A 48 -17.61 -11.49 -7.09
CA GLN A 48 -18.14 -12.79 -6.61
C GLN A 48 -17.10 -13.75 -6.02
N VAL A 49 -15.85 -13.31 -5.85
CA VAL A 49 -14.79 -14.06 -5.18
C VAL A 49 -14.60 -13.52 -3.77
N LEU A 50 -14.37 -14.43 -2.82
CA LEU A 50 -14.11 -14.13 -1.43
C LEU A 50 -12.60 -14.19 -1.15
N TYR A 51 -12.09 -13.18 -0.47
CA TYR A 51 -10.67 -13.00 -0.19
C TYR A 51 -10.45 -12.78 1.31
N GLU A 52 -9.36 -13.33 1.82
CA GLU A 52 -8.82 -12.94 3.11
C GLU A 52 -8.30 -11.50 3.05
N ALA A 53 -8.35 -10.79 4.18
CA ALA A 53 -7.94 -9.39 4.31
C ALA A 53 -6.56 -9.09 3.70
N GLU A 54 -5.58 -9.97 3.90
CA GLU A 54 -4.24 -9.81 3.31
C GLU A 54 -4.27 -9.83 1.78
N LYS A 55 -5.05 -10.76 1.20
CA LYS A 55 -5.18 -10.84 -0.24
C LYS A 55 -5.96 -9.64 -0.78
N PHE A 56 -6.94 -9.16 -0.01
CA PHE A 56 -7.77 -8.05 -0.40
C PHE A 56 -7.01 -6.72 -0.43
N VAL A 57 -6.12 -6.44 0.54
CA VAL A 57 -5.29 -5.23 0.48
C VAL A 57 -4.35 -5.24 -0.73
N GLN A 58 -3.85 -6.41 -1.16
CA GLN A 58 -3.07 -6.52 -2.39
C GLN A 58 -3.89 -6.19 -3.64
N LEU A 59 -5.15 -6.64 -3.69
CA LEU A 59 -6.09 -6.32 -4.78
C LEU A 59 -6.45 -4.84 -4.78
N HIS A 60 -6.75 -4.26 -3.62
CA HIS A 60 -7.00 -2.83 -3.46
C HIS A 60 -5.85 -2.00 -4.04
N ILE A 61 -4.59 -2.33 -3.72
CA ILE A 61 -3.42 -1.62 -4.26
C ILE A 61 -3.35 -1.71 -5.79
N GLN A 62 -3.66 -2.88 -6.36
CA GLN A 62 -3.67 -3.07 -7.81
C GLN A 62 -4.80 -2.28 -8.49
N ASN A 63 -5.99 -2.25 -7.88
CA ASN A 63 -7.18 -1.65 -8.45
C ASN A 63 -7.19 -0.11 -8.29
N GLU A 64 -6.86 0.39 -7.10
CA GLU A 64 -6.97 1.81 -6.74
C GLU A 64 -5.68 2.60 -6.95
N HIS A 65 -4.52 1.93 -6.96
CA HIS A 65 -3.21 2.58 -7.06
C HIS A 65 -2.39 2.11 -8.27
N THR A 66 -3.00 1.33 -9.18
CA THR A 66 -2.38 0.70 -10.36
C THR A 66 -1.29 -0.33 -9.98
N SER A 67 -0.26 0.11 -9.27
CA SER A 67 0.67 -0.74 -8.54
C SER A 67 1.43 0.11 -7.51
N MET A 68 1.89 -0.52 -6.44
CA MET A 68 2.74 0.15 -5.48
C MET A 68 4.05 0.64 -6.11
N PHE A 69 4.58 -0.08 -7.11
CA PHE A 69 5.77 0.34 -7.84
C PHE A 69 5.55 1.65 -8.61
N GLU A 70 4.47 1.74 -9.38
CA GLU A 70 4.09 2.98 -10.09
C GLU A 70 3.81 4.12 -9.11
N TYR A 71 3.18 3.82 -7.96
CA TYR A 71 2.99 4.80 -6.89
C TYR A 71 4.33 5.36 -6.39
N LEU A 72 5.31 4.49 -6.11
CA LEU A 72 6.66 4.90 -5.69
C LEU A 72 7.40 5.72 -6.76
N LEU A 73 7.24 5.38 -8.03
CA LEU A 73 7.85 6.14 -9.14
C LEU A 73 7.22 7.51 -9.32
N ASN A 74 5.93 7.66 -9.03
CA ASN A 74 5.18 8.90 -9.22
C ASN A 74 5.12 9.80 -7.98
N LEU A 75 5.59 9.31 -6.82
CA LEU A 75 5.88 10.16 -5.66
C LEU A 75 6.78 11.32 -6.11
N ASP A 76 6.23 12.53 -5.99
CA ASP A 76 6.74 13.73 -6.64
C ASP A 76 8.20 14.03 -6.23
N LYS A 77 8.98 14.64 -7.14
CA LYS A 77 10.45 14.74 -7.15
C LYS A 77 11.12 15.28 -5.87
N LYS A 78 10.35 15.85 -4.94
CA LYS A 78 10.85 16.30 -3.64
C LYS A 78 11.35 15.16 -2.74
N PHE A 79 10.93 13.92 -2.99
CA PHE A 79 11.22 12.79 -2.09
C PHE A 79 12.13 11.71 -2.67
N THR A 80 12.21 11.55 -4.00
CA THR A 80 13.03 10.49 -4.62
C THR A 80 14.35 11.00 -5.22
N GLY A 81 14.48 12.30 -5.50
CA GLY A 81 15.65 12.88 -6.17
C GLY A 81 15.87 12.40 -7.62
N LEU A 82 14.92 11.65 -8.20
CA LEU A 82 15.05 11.07 -9.53
C LEU A 82 14.51 12.02 -10.60
N THR A 83 15.33 12.27 -11.61
CA THR A 83 14.96 13.05 -12.80
C THR A 83 14.05 12.23 -13.73
N ASP A 84 13.31 12.90 -14.62
CA ASP A 84 12.39 12.22 -15.57
C ASP A 84 13.12 11.23 -16.50
N LEU A 85 14.43 11.42 -16.70
CA LEU A 85 15.28 10.51 -17.46
C LEU A 85 15.50 9.16 -16.75
N GLN A 86 15.53 9.16 -15.41
CA GLN A 86 15.75 7.95 -14.60
C GLN A 86 14.47 7.14 -14.39
N LYS A 87 13.29 7.76 -14.51
CA LYS A 87 12.00 7.04 -14.48
C LYS A 87 11.72 6.20 -15.73
N LYS A 88 12.51 6.38 -16.80
CA LYS A 88 12.32 5.73 -18.12
C LYS A 88 13.29 4.58 -18.39
N MET A 89 14.13 4.19 -17.43
CA MET A 89 15.03 3.04 -17.55
C MET A 89 14.40 1.78 -16.98
#